data_AF-A0A9X1L779-F1
#
_entry.id   AF-A0A9X1L779-F1
#
_cell.length_a   1.000
_cell.length_b   1.000
_cell.length_c   1.000
_cell.angle_alpha   90.00
_cell.angle_beta   90.00
_cell.angle_gamma   90.00
#
_symmetry.space_group_name_H-M   'P 1'
#
loop_
_entity.id
_entity.type
_entity.pdbx_description
1 polymer ?
#
loop_
_entity_poly.entity_id
_entity_poly.type
_entity_poly.pdbx_seq_one_letter_code
_entity_poly.pdbx_strand_id
1 'polypeptide(L)'
;MRAVEREFAAVAAAATEASGHDEVARHSLGRALEALFDFGERLRTEPQLLEAFLQSRKLPWNKVTEANPYNGLVRLAFPNISKASVSQYSSVLRLAHDTKPATMGFVEWLGHGGGIAGRYGEARLYYNPGAHEVREDARRHRLALARDNLDRMAMSSRVKLIGGRRFIDGYATALVRIADGQAVIVAVLEQNEQKLEPVLLEFGPPEKARQQALVARPLSRLHEAVGLVSALTGDEVQKNERLILVENAMDDGAPICRVSSVCAAHTFPFARVTVPHHAAGIGPNGRYLLDAAGARRFVRAFPGVDEWSIEGPDNGQGACHLNSARCSVPLRPLEPSDRAPPLRTAARPMRHSKHLTLTVDAMTGYLRWIEGVRGRVAKRNLSRRQARPMPERLGLIPVGSAVAVTVEEEPNHEVSLFRLHAGGKIAPERWLSVRDLEAVCRALEPRDIQADGSFVDVEVADAGVALRTPLGGGAVLEVLLPCVISRGMDYAQICEELEPDDGAVPRGGRRRRVRDVA
;
A
#
# COMPACT_ATOMS: atom_id res chain seq x y z
N MET A 1 -15.95 -38.13 5.46
CA MET A 1 -14.97 -37.98 4.35
C MET A 1 -15.34 -38.77 3.08
N ARG A 2 -15.47 -40.10 3.09
CA ARG A 2 -15.78 -40.90 1.88
C ARG A 2 -17.09 -40.54 1.12
N ALA A 3 -18.06 -39.94 1.79
CA ALA A 3 -19.30 -39.45 1.15
C ALA A 3 -19.06 -38.12 0.41
N VAL A 4 -18.37 -37.18 1.07
CA VAL A 4 -17.95 -35.88 0.49
C VAL A 4 -17.07 -36.08 -0.74
N GLU A 5 -16.17 -37.07 -0.73
CA GLU A 5 -15.32 -37.39 -1.88
C GLU A 5 -16.12 -37.90 -3.09
N ARG A 6 -17.16 -38.71 -2.86
CA ARG A 6 -18.03 -39.22 -3.93
C ARG A 6 -18.88 -38.13 -4.54
N GLU A 7 -19.40 -37.23 -3.72
CA GLU A 7 -20.18 -36.09 -4.16
C GLU A 7 -19.31 -35.09 -4.96
N PHE A 8 -18.10 -34.80 -4.48
CA PHE A 8 -17.17 -33.94 -5.20
C PHE A 8 -16.71 -34.56 -6.53
N ALA A 9 -16.61 -35.90 -6.62
CA ALA A 9 -16.29 -36.57 -7.87
C ALA A 9 -17.33 -36.30 -8.97
N ALA A 10 -18.61 -36.17 -8.61
CA ALA A 10 -19.66 -35.78 -9.56
C ALA A 10 -19.49 -34.32 -10.03
N VAL A 11 -19.10 -33.42 -9.13
CA VAL A 11 -18.79 -32.01 -9.46
C VAL A 11 -17.58 -31.91 -10.39
N ALA A 12 -16.52 -32.66 -10.10
CA ALA A 12 -15.33 -32.70 -10.94
C ALA A 12 -15.59 -33.30 -12.33
N ALA A 13 -16.48 -34.30 -12.42
CA ALA A 13 -16.92 -34.86 -13.71
C ALA A 13 -17.65 -33.80 -14.56
N ALA A 14 -18.61 -33.07 -13.98
CA ALA A 14 -19.31 -31.99 -14.66
C ALA A 14 -18.36 -30.86 -15.10
N ALA A 15 -17.37 -30.51 -14.27
CA ALA A 15 -16.35 -29.52 -14.62
C ALA A 15 -15.42 -29.98 -15.76
N THR A 16 -15.14 -31.28 -15.84
CA THR A 16 -14.33 -31.86 -16.93
C THR A 16 -15.10 -31.82 -18.26
N GLU A 17 -16.39 -32.15 -18.24
CA GLU A 17 -17.28 -32.08 -19.41
C GLU A 17 -17.43 -30.65 -19.96
N ALA A 18 -17.37 -29.65 -19.08
CA ALA A 18 -17.45 -28.23 -19.44
C ALA A 18 -16.20 -27.66 -20.14
N SER A 19 -15.11 -28.41 -20.28
CA SER A 19 -13.81 -27.92 -20.79
C SER A 19 -13.70 -27.87 -22.33
N GLY A 20 -14.78 -28.13 -23.08
CA GLY A 20 -14.83 -28.02 -24.55
C GLY A 20 -14.89 -26.56 -25.07
N HIS A 21 -14.68 -26.34 -26.37
CA HIS A 21 -14.57 -24.98 -26.97
C HIS A 21 -15.81 -24.51 -27.77
N ASP A 22 -16.95 -25.19 -27.71
CA ASP A 22 -18.19 -24.81 -28.44
C ASP A 22 -19.26 -24.18 -27.54
N GLU A 23 -20.36 -23.65 -28.10
CA GLU A 23 -21.47 -23.06 -27.32
C GLU A 23 -22.08 -24.01 -26.28
N VAL A 24 -22.05 -25.31 -26.57
CA VAL A 24 -22.40 -26.39 -25.63
C VAL A 24 -21.57 -26.27 -24.34
N ALA A 25 -20.30 -25.86 -24.43
CA ALA A 25 -19.42 -25.70 -23.30
C ALA A 25 -19.80 -24.53 -22.38
N ARG A 26 -20.46 -23.48 -22.88
CA ARG A 26 -20.96 -22.39 -22.02
C ARG A 26 -22.11 -22.85 -21.13
N HIS A 27 -23.03 -23.65 -21.69
CA HIS A 27 -24.14 -24.22 -20.92
C HIS A 27 -23.62 -25.26 -19.91
N SER A 28 -22.68 -26.11 -20.34
CA SER A 28 -22.02 -27.09 -19.46
C SER A 28 -21.21 -26.42 -18.34
N LEU A 29 -20.56 -25.29 -18.60
CA LEU A 29 -19.85 -24.51 -17.58
C LEU A 29 -20.81 -23.92 -16.53
N GLY A 30 -21.96 -23.41 -16.95
CA GLY A 30 -22.99 -22.92 -16.03
C GLY A 30 -23.46 -24.02 -15.07
N ARG A 31 -23.72 -25.23 -15.57
CA ARG A 31 -24.11 -26.39 -14.76
C ARG A 31 -22.98 -26.88 -13.86
N ALA A 32 -21.74 -26.90 -14.34
CA ALA A 32 -20.60 -27.27 -13.52
C ALA A 32 -20.39 -26.31 -12.34
N LEU A 33 -20.59 -25.00 -12.57
CA LEU A 33 -20.55 -24.00 -11.51
C LEU A 33 -21.74 -24.11 -10.56
N GLU A 34 -22.93 -24.46 -11.03
CA GLU A 34 -24.10 -24.74 -10.18
C GLU A 34 -23.85 -25.95 -9.27
N ALA A 35 -23.36 -27.06 -9.81
CA ALA A 35 -23.00 -28.24 -9.00
C ALA A 35 -21.91 -27.91 -7.96
N LEU A 36 -20.95 -27.07 -8.31
CA LEU A 36 -19.91 -26.59 -7.40
C LEU A 36 -20.46 -25.62 -6.34
N PHE A 37 -21.45 -24.81 -6.71
CA PHE A 37 -22.15 -23.90 -5.81
C PHE A 37 -22.91 -24.71 -4.74
N ASP A 38 -23.73 -25.68 -5.16
CA ASP A 38 -24.53 -26.52 -4.28
C ASP A 38 -23.66 -27.33 -3.31
N PHE A 39 -22.59 -27.95 -3.83
CA PHE A 39 -21.60 -28.64 -3.01
C PHE A 39 -20.94 -27.72 -1.99
N GLY A 40 -20.59 -26.51 -2.41
CA GLY A 40 -19.99 -25.49 -1.55
C GLY A 40 -20.95 -25.03 -0.45
N GLU A 41 -22.21 -24.75 -0.77
CA GLU A 41 -23.23 -24.32 0.20
C GLU A 41 -23.49 -25.40 1.24
N ARG A 42 -23.60 -26.66 0.80
CA ARG A 42 -23.76 -27.80 1.72
C ARG A 42 -22.57 -27.94 2.65
N LEU A 43 -21.34 -27.82 2.15
CA LEU A 43 -20.14 -27.95 2.99
C LEU A 43 -19.89 -26.74 3.90
N ARG A 44 -20.38 -25.55 3.54
CA ARG A 44 -20.24 -24.34 4.36
C ARG A 44 -21.02 -24.42 5.67
N THR A 45 -22.06 -25.25 5.76
CA THR A 45 -22.74 -25.54 7.04
C THR A 45 -21.87 -26.36 8.00
N GLU A 46 -20.79 -26.98 7.50
CA GLU A 46 -19.82 -27.76 8.28
C GLU A 46 -18.37 -27.28 8.00
N PRO A 47 -17.93 -26.12 8.52
CA PRO A 47 -16.64 -25.50 8.18
C PRO A 47 -15.42 -26.40 8.44
N GLN A 48 -15.48 -27.20 9.52
CA GLN A 48 -14.43 -28.16 9.88
C GLN A 48 -14.30 -29.29 8.84
N LEU A 49 -15.42 -29.73 8.25
CA LEU A 49 -15.44 -30.75 7.22
C LEU A 49 -14.88 -30.21 5.89
N LEU A 50 -15.19 -28.96 5.57
CA LEU A 50 -14.67 -28.25 4.39
C LEU A 50 -13.15 -28.00 4.49
N GLU A 51 -12.67 -27.56 5.66
CA GLU A 51 -11.25 -27.40 5.94
C GLU A 51 -10.51 -28.75 5.79
N ALA A 52 -11.00 -29.80 6.46
CA ALA A 52 -10.41 -31.14 6.38
C ALA A 52 -10.40 -31.69 4.94
N PHE A 53 -11.47 -31.43 4.18
CA PHE A 53 -11.56 -31.80 2.77
C PHE A 53 -10.49 -31.10 1.92
N LEU A 54 -10.33 -29.77 2.04
CA LEU A 54 -9.31 -29.03 1.28
C LEU A 54 -7.89 -29.41 1.69
N GLN A 55 -7.63 -29.61 2.98
CA GLN A 55 -6.34 -30.03 3.49
C GLN A 55 -5.95 -31.44 3.01
N SER A 56 -6.90 -32.39 2.96
CA SER A 56 -6.68 -33.73 2.39
C SER A 56 -6.26 -33.69 0.91
N ARG A 57 -6.60 -32.60 0.20
CA ARG A 57 -6.23 -32.33 -1.19
C ARG A 57 -5.03 -31.39 -1.32
N LYS A 58 -4.29 -31.16 -0.24
CA LYS A 58 -3.09 -30.31 -0.17
C LYS A 58 -3.34 -28.85 -0.57
N LEU A 59 -4.55 -28.33 -0.37
CA LEU A 59 -4.84 -26.91 -0.54
C LEU A 59 -4.76 -26.16 0.80
N PRO A 60 -4.19 -24.94 0.82
CA PRO A 60 -4.03 -24.20 2.06
C PRO A 60 -5.37 -23.62 2.54
N TRP A 61 -5.66 -23.87 3.83
CA TRP A 61 -6.69 -23.15 4.57
C TRP A 61 -6.04 -21.93 5.24
N ASN A 62 -6.36 -20.73 4.73
CA ASN A 62 -5.83 -19.46 5.22
C ASN A 62 -6.94 -18.40 5.20
N LYS A 63 -6.68 -17.20 5.73
CA LYS A 63 -7.68 -16.10 5.79
C LYS A 63 -8.39 -15.82 4.43
N VAL A 64 -7.72 -16.05 3.30
CA VAL A 64 -8.29 -15.83 1.96
C VAL A 64 -9.23 -16.97 1.55
N THR A 65 -8.86 -18.22 1.82
CA THR A 65 -9.71 -19.39 1.57
C THR A 65 -10.87 -19.46 2.57
N GLU A 66 -10.66 -19.01 3.81
CA GLU A 66 -11.69 -18.89 4.84
C GLU A 66 -12.75 -17.85 4.44
N ALA A 67 -12.32 -16.66 3.99
CA ALA A 67 -13.22 -15.62 3.50
C ALA A 67 -13.92 -15.98 2.18
N ASN A 68 -13.32 -16.84 1.36
CA ASN A 68 -13.94 -17.36 0.13
C ASN A 68 -13.51 -18.82 -0.14
N PRO A 69 -14.26 -19.81 0.37
CA PRO A 69 -13.91 -21.22 0.21
C PRO A 69 -13.98 -21.73 -1.22
N TYR A 70 -14.74 -21.05 -2.09
CA TYR A 70 -14.78 -21.36 -3.51
C TYR A 70 -13.42 -21.19 -4.19
N ASN A 71 -12.47 -20.42 -3.62
CA ASN A 71 -11.09 -20.37 -4.12
C ASN A 71 -10.41 -21.74 -4.12
N GLY A 72 -10.67 -22.55 -3.10
CA GLY A 72 -10.16 -23.92 -3.01
C GLY A 72 -10.95 -24.87 -3.90
N LEU A 73 -12.28 -24.80 -3.83
CA LEU A 73 -13.18 -25.71 -4.54
C LEU A 73 -13.07 -25.58 -6.06
N VAL A 74 -12.97 -24.35 -6.59
CA VAL A 74 -12.77 -24.10 -8.03
C VAL A 74 -11.45 -24.68 -8.52
N ARG A 75 -10.36 -24.58 -7.73
CA ARG A 75 -9.06 -25.16 -8.09
C ARG A 75 -9.09 -26.68 -8.16
N LEU A 76 -9.90 -27.32 -7.33
CA LEU A 76 -10.07 -28.77 -7.35
C LEU A 76 -10.96 -29.22 -8.51
N ALA A 77 -12.03 -28.48 -8.78
CA ALA A 77 -12.97 -28.84 -9.85
C ALA A 77 -12.38 -28.56 -11.25
N PHE A 78 -11.57 -27.51 -11.37
CA PHE A 78 -10.96 -27.07 -12.63
C PHE A 78 -9.43 -27.01 -12.49
N PRO A 79 -8.71 -28.15 -12.60
CA PRO A 79 -7.27 -28.18 -12.37
C PRO A 79 -6.44 -27.44 -13.43
N ASN A 80 -6.97 -27.27 -14.65
CA ASN A 80 -6.24 -26.74 -15.81
C ASN A 80 -6.64 -25.32 -16.23
N ILE A 81 -7.37 -24.57 -15.38
CA ILE A 81 -7.78 -23.20 -15.70
C ILE A 81 -6.77 -22.16 -15.20
N SER A 82 -6.76 -21.00 -15.85
CA SER A 82 -5.87 -19.90 -15.49
C SER A 82 -6.18 -19.36 -14.08
N LYS A 83 -5.18 -18.75 -13.42
CA LYS A 83 -5.38 -18.06 -12.13
C LYS A 83 -6.46 -16.98 -12.21
N ALA A 84 -6.60 -16.31 -13.35
CA ALA A 84 -7.64 -15.31 -13.58
C ALA A 84 -9.04 -15.96 -13.59
N SER A 85 -9.20 -17.09 -14.27
CA SER A 85 -10.45 -17.87 -14.29
C SER A 85 -10.81 -18.41 -12.91
N VAL A 86 -9.81 -18.90 -12.14
CA VAL A 86 -10.04 -19.31 -10.74
C VAL A 86 -10.63 -18.17 -9.92
N SER A 87 -10.01 -16.98 -9.99
CA SER A 87 -10.51 -15.80 -9.29
C SER A 87 -11.89 -15.36 -9.77
N GLN A 88 -12.14 -15.46 -11.07
CA GLN A 88 -13.42 -15.07 -11.66
C GLN A 88 -14.55 -15.96 -11.13
N TYR A 89 -14.38 -17.28 -11.25
CA TYR A 89 -15.41 -18.23 -10.85
C TYR A 89 -15.61 -18.23 -9.34
N SER A 90 -14.54 -18.18 -8.55
CA SER A 90 -14.65 -18.15 -7.08
C SER A 90 -15.32 -16.87 -6.58
N SER A 91 -15.09 -15.72 -7.22
CA SER A 91 -15.76 -14.47 -6.88
C SER A 91 -17.24 -14.47 -7.26
N VAL A 92 -17.61 -15.07 -8.39
CA VAL A 92 -19.01 -15.20 -8.83
C VAL A 92 -19.79 -16.15 -7.91
N LEU A 93 -19.20 -17.29 -7.54
CA LEU A 93 -19.82 -18.25 -6.61
C LEU A 93 -20.02 -17.63 -5.23
N ARG A 94 -19.03 -16.86 -4.75
CA ARG A 94 -19.16 -16.11 -3.50
C ARG A 94 -20.27 -15.06 -3.59
N LEU A 95 -20.34 -14.31 -4.69
CA LEU A 95 -21.41 -13.32 -4.88
C LEU A 95 -22.78 -13.99 -4.92
N ALA A 96 -22.89 -15.15 -5.55
CA ALA A 96 -24.13 -15.92 -5.57
C ALA A 96 -24.57 -16.32 -4.17
N HIS A 97 -23.63 -16.75 -3.31
CA HIS A 97 -23.95 -17.04 -1.90
C HIS A 97 -24.56 -15.82 -1.20
N ASP A 98 -23.99 -14.64 -1.43
CA ASP A 98 -24.42 -13.43 -0.71
C ASP A 98 -25.70 -12.78 -1.30
N THR A 99 -25.99 -13.00 -2.58
CA THR A 99 -27.00 -12.18 -3.31
C THR A 99 -28.01 -12.97 -4.12
N LYS A 100 -27.84 -14.28 -4.33
CA LYS A 100 -28.78 -15.09 -5.10
C LYS A 100 -30.04 -15.36 -4.26
N PRO A 101 -31.25 -15.02 -4.74
CA PRO A 101 -32.48 -15.41 -4.07
C PRO A 101 -32.58 -16.93 -3.90
N ALA A 102 -33.09 -17.40 -2.76
CA ALA A 102 -33.27 -18.83 -2.51
C ALA A 102 -34.25 -19.51 -3.50
N THR A 103 -35.18 -18.74 -4.05
CA THR A 103 -36.19 -19.20 -5.03
C THR A 103 -35.66 -19.29 -6.47
N MET A 104 -34.44 -18.83 -6.74
CA MET A 104 -33.85 -18.74 -8.08
C MET A 104 -32.72 -19.76 -8.26
N GLY A 105 -32.71 -20.45 -9.40
CA GLY A 105 -31.62 -21.36 -9.76
C GLY A 105 -30.30 -20.62 -10.04
N PHE A 106 -29.15 -21.27 -9.89
CA PHE A 106 -27.86 -20.59 -10.09
C PHE A 106 -27.66 -20.20 -11.56
N VAL A 107 -28.02 -21.08 -12.49
CA VAL A 107 -27.92 -20.79 -13.94
C VAL A 107 -28.85 -19.65 -14.36
N GLU A 108 -30.07 -19.62 -13.82
CA GLU A 108 -31.02 -18.53 -14.03
C GLU A 108 -30.46 -17.20 -13.49
N TRP A 109 -29.95 -17.22 -12.25
CA TRP A 109 -29.32 -16.05 -11.63
C TRP A 109 -28.11 -15.53 -12.41
N LEU A 110 -27.29 -16.42 -12.98
CA LEU A 110 -26.20 -16.02 -13.88
C LEU A 110 -26.75 -15.31 -15.13
N GLY A 111 -27.81 -15.85 -15.73
CA GLY A 111 -28.47 -15.27 -16.91
C GLY A 111 -28.93 -13.83 -16.68
N HIS A 112 -29.56 -13.57 -15.53
CA HIS A 112 -30.04 -12.23 -15.16
C HIS A 112 -28.92 -11.18 -14.97
N GLY A 113 -27.69 -11.60 -14.67
CA GLY A 113 -26.55 -10.69 -14.44
C GLY A 113 -25.53 -10.64 -15.57
N GLY A 114 -25.94 -10.92 -16.81
CA GLY A 114 -25.02 -10.89 -17.96
C GLY A 114 -23.99 -12.02 -17.95
N GLY A 115 -24.33 -13.16 -17.35
CA GLY A 115 -23.47 -14.34 -17.25
C GLY A 115 -22.30 -14.16 -16.27
N ILE A 116 -21.30 -15.04 -16.38
CA ILE A 116 -20.14 -15.06 -15.48
C ILE A 116 -19.35 -13.74 -15.54
N ALA A 117 -19.24 -13.11 -16.71
CA ALA A 117 -18.52 -11.86 -16.87
C ALA A 117 -19.22 -10.70 -16.16
N GLY A 118 -20.54 -10.56 -16.33
CA GLY A 118 -21.32 -9.51 -15.67
C GLY A 118 -21.36 -9.69 -14.16
N ARG A 119 -21.66 -10.91 -13.67
CA ARG A 119 -21.63 -11.23 -12.23
C ARG A 119 -20.24 -11.08 -11.61
N TYR A 120 -19.17 -11.31 -12.37
CA TYR A 120 -17.83 -11.03 -11.88
C TYR A 120 -17.57 -9.53 -11.73
N GLY A 121 -18.07 -8.71 -12.65
CA GLY A 121 -18.07 -7.25 -12.52
C GLY A 121 -18.79 -6.80 -11.25
N GLU A 122 -19.98 -7.34 -11.00
CA GLU A 122 -20.74 -7.09 -9.77
C GLU A 122 -19.99 -7.56 -8.51
N ALA A 123 -19.36 -8.73 -8.54
CA ALA A 123 -18.60 -9.25 -7.40
C ALA A 123 -17.43 -8.32 -7.04
N ARG A 124 -16.79 -7.73 -8.05
CA ARG A 124 -15.72 -6.75 -7.83
C ARG A 124 -16.23 -5.46 -7.19
N LEU A 125 -17.44 -5.03 -7.54
CA LEU A 125 -18.10 -3.88 -6.90
C LEU A 125 -18.53 -4.22 -5.47
N TYR A 126 -19.16 -5.38 -5.27
CA TYR A 126 -19.71 -5.81 -3.99
C TYR A 126 -18.63 -6.03 -2.91
N TYR A 127 -17.50 -6.64 -3.27
CA TYR A 127 -16.40 -6.91 -2.33
C TYR A 127 -15.31 -5.83 -2.29
N ASN A 128 -15.37 -4.82 -3.16
CA ASN A 128 -14.38 -3.74 -3.22
C ASN A 128 -15.00 -2.38 -3.64
N PRO A 129 -16.14 -1.96 -3.04
CA PRO A 129 -16.93 -0.84 -3.54
C PRO A 129 -16.13 0.46 -3.58
N GLY A 130 -15.41 0.75 -2.49
CA GLY A 130 -14.61 1.98 -2.39
C GLY A 130 -13.34 2.02 -3.25
N ALA A 131 -12.84 0.90 -3.78
CA ALA A 131 -11.60 0.91 -4.58
C ALA A 131 -11.86 1.03 -6.09
N HIS A 132 -13.00 0.52 -6.57
CA HIS A 132 -13.37 0.60 -7.98
C HIS A 132 -13.98 1.96 -8.30
N GLU A 133 -14.92 2.43 -7.49
CA GLU A 133 -15.55 3.76 -7.67
C GLU A 133 -14.51 4.86 -7.63
N VAL A 134 -13.61 4.85 -6.63
CA VAL A 134 -12.51 5.80 -6.54
C VAL A 134 -11.57 5.76 -7.75
N ARG A 135 -11.31 4.57 -8.33
CA ARG A 135 -10.45 4.45 -9.53
C ARG A 135 -11.15 4.95 -10.79
N GLU A 136 -12.42 4.60 -10.98
CA GLU A 136 -13.21 5.04 -12.13
C GLU A 136 -13.48 6.54 -12.06
N ASP A 137 -13.74 7.08 -10.88
CA ASP A 137 -13.92 8.51 -10.66
C ASP A 137 -12.62 9.27 -10.89
N ALA A 138 -11.50 8.80 -10.35
CA ALA A 138 -10.19 9.37 -10.61
C ALA A 138 -9.80 9.25 -12.11
N ARG A 139 -10.27 8.22 -12.81
CA ARG A 139 -10.07 8.06 -14.26
C ARG A 139 -10.92 9.07 -15.05
N ARG A 140 -12.22 9.15 -14.76
CA ARG A 140 -13.16 10.11 -15.38
C ARG A 140 -12.75 11.55 -15.14
N HIS A 141 -12.36 11.90 -13.91
CA HIS A 141 -11.90 13.24 -13.57
C HIS A 141 -10.61 13.60 -14.33
N ARG A 142 -9.65 12.68 -14.43
CA ARG A 142 -8.43 12.88 -15.24
C ARG A 142 -8.74 13.10 -16.72
N LEU A 143 -9.66 12.31 -17.28
CA LEU A 143 -10.11 12.49 -18.66
C LEU A 143 -10.81 13.84 -18.88
N ALA A 144 -11.67 14.26 -17.94
CA ALA A 144 -12.36 15.54 -18.01
C ALA A 144 -11.37 16.71 -17.97
N LEU A 145 -10.39 16.69 -17.06
CA LEU A 145 -9.34 17.71 -16.99
C LEU A 145 -8.45 17.74 -18.24
N ALA A 146 -8.09 16.57 -18.78
CA ALA A 146 -7.31 16.51 -20.00
C ALA A 146 -8.06 17.11 -21.20
N ARG A 147 -9.38 16.90 -21.28
CA ARG A 147 -10.24 17.53 -22.31
C ARG A 147 -10.32 19.04 -22.12
N ASP A 148 -10.59 19.51 -20.91
CA ASP A 148 -10.64 20.95 -20.62
C ASP A 148 -9.30 21.65 -20.91
N ASN A 149 -8.17 20.98 -20.66
CA ASN A 149 -6.86 21.47 -21.08
C ASN A 149 -6.72 21.56 -22.60
N LEU A 150 -7.06 20.48 -23.32
CA LEU A 150 -7.00 20.43 -24.79
C LEU A 150 -7.92 21.49 -25.43
N ASP A 151 -9.13 21.68 -24.90
CA ASP A 151 -10.09 22.69 -25.36
C ASP A 151 -9.57 24.13 -25.17
N ARG A 152 -8.65 24.34 -24.21
CA ARG A 152 -8.00 25.64 -23.94
C ARG A 152 -6.70 25.85 -24.74
N MET A 153 -6.17 24.82 -25.41
CA MET A 153 -4.97 24.96 -26.22
C MET A 153 -5.25 25.83 -27.47
N ALA A 154 -4.23 26.54 -27.93
CA ALA A 154 -4.35 27.35 -29.13
C ALA A 154 -4.74 26.48 -30.33
N MET A 155 -5.92 26.74 -30.89
CA MET A 155 -6.43 26.00 -32.04
C MET A 155 -5.72 26.43 -33.32
N SER A 156 -5.37 25.47 -34.16
CA SER A 156 -4.99 25.75 -35.55
C SER A 156 -6.20 26.24 -36.35
N SER A 157 -5.95 26.84 -37.51
CA SER A 157 -7.00 27.18 -38.47
C SER A 157 -7.81 25.94 -38.84
N ARG A 158 -9.14 26.08 -38.92
CA ARG A 158 -10.04 24.98 -39.28
C ARG A 158 -9.64 24.33 -40.60
N VAL A 159 -9.47 23.00 -40.60
CA VAL A 159 -9.16 22.19 -41.78
C VAL A 159 -10.40 21.39 -42.18
N LYS A 160 -10.73 21.34 -43.47
CA LYS A 160 -11.76 20.44 -43.98
C LYS A 160 -11.22 19.01 -44.01
N LEU A 161 -11.88 18.09 -43.32
CA LEU A 161 -11.53 16.67 -43.38
C LEU A 161 -11.84 16.13 -44.78
N ILE A 162 -10.90 15.37 -45.34
CA ILE A 162 -11.00 14.79 -46.68
C ILE A 162 -11.73 13.43 -46.55
N GLY A 163 -12.76 13.24 -47.36
CA GLY A 163 -13.51 11.99 -47.46
C GLY A 163 -14.90 12.10 -46.82
N GLY A 164 -15.93 11.67 -47.56
CA GLY A 164 -17.36 11.75 -47.19
C GLY A 164 -17.80 10.88 -46.00
N ARG A 165 -16.92 10.64 -45.03
CA ARG A 165 -17.26 10.00 -43.76
C ARG A 165 -17.92 11.04 -42.84
N ARG A 166 -18.99 10.63 -42.15
CA ARG A 166 -19.53 11.40 -41.04
C ARG A 166 -18.63 11.21 -39.84
N PHE A 167 -18.10 12.30 -39.32
CA PHE A 167 -17.35 12.34 -38.07
C PHE A 167 -18.28 12.82 -36.96
N ILE A 168 -18.13 12.24 -35.77
CA ILE A 168 -18.83 12.69 -34.56
C ILE A 168 -18.02 13.82 -33.93
N ASP A 169 -18.70 14.80 -33.32
CA ASP A 169 -18.06 15.87 -32.55
C ASP A 169 -17.22 15.29 -31.41
N GLY A 170 -15.99 15.78 -31.27
CA GLY A 170 -15.04 15.34 -30.25
C GLY A 170 -13.62 15.22 -30.79
N TYR A 171 -12.83 14.38 -30.11
CA TYR A 171 -11.42 14.17 -30.43
C TYR A 171 -11.22 12.98 -31.37
N ALA A 172 -10.16 13.04 -32.16
CA ALA A 172 -9.74 11.94 -33.04
C ALA A 172 -8.21 11.94 -33.18
N THR A 173 -7.61 10.77 -33.35
CA THR A 173 -6.19 10.67 -33.71
C THR A 173 -6.06 10.72 -35.22
N ALA A 174 -5.16 11.56 -35.74
CA ALA A 174 -4.95 11.71 -37.17
C ALA A 174 -3.47 11.51 -37.54
N LEU A 175 -3.23 10.89 -38.70
CA LEU A 175 -1.93 10.83 -39.34
C LEU A 175 -1.68 12.16 -40.06
N VAL A 176 -0.62 12.84 -39.67
CA VAL A 176 -0.22 14.13 -40.24
C VAL A 176 1.10 13.94 -41.00
N ARG A 177 1.17 14.46 -42.23
CA ARG A 177 2.41 14.56 -43.00
C ARG A 177 2.93 15.99 -42.91
N ILE A 178 4.20 16.13 -42.56
CA ILE A 178 4.92 17.41 -42.59
C ILE A 178 5.69 17.47 -43.91
N ALA A 179 5.41 18.47 -44.72
CA ALA A 179 6.13 18.76 -45.97
C ALA A 179 6.25 20.28 -46.13
N ASP A 180 7.42 20.75 -46.51
CA ASP A 180 7.68 22.18 -46.78
C ASP A 180 7.27 23.11 -45.61
N GLY A 181 7.48 22.65 -44.37
CA GLY A 181 7.12 23.41 -43.16
C GLY A 181 5.62 23.46 -42.85
N GLN A 182 4.79 22.75 -43.62
CA GLN A 182 3.34 22.69 -43.43
C GLN A 182 2.89 21.29 -43.01
N ALA A 183 1.90 21.25 -42.12
CA ALA A 183 1.26 20.02 -41.65
C ALA A 183 -0.04 19.78 -42.43
N VAL A 184 -0.18 18.60 -43.05
CA VAL A 184 -1.38 18.18 -43.78
C VAL A 184 -1.91 16.89 -43.16
N ILE A 185 -3.21 16.86 -42.83
CA ILE A 185 -3.87 15.64 -42.35
C ILE A 185 -4.02 14.67 -43.52
N VAL A 186 -3.42 13.50 -43.40
CA VAL A 186 -3.45 12.43 -44.42
C VAL A 186 -4.59 11.45 -44.16
N ALA A 187 -4.83 11.10 -42.89
CA ALA A 187 -5.88 10.17 -42.50
C ALA A 187 -6.34 10.42 -41.06
N VAL A 188 -7.61 10.15 -40.77
CA VAL A 188 -8.10 10.01 -39.39
C VAL A 188 -8.07 8.53 -39.03
N LEU A 189 -7.35 8.18 -37.96
CA LEU A 189 -7.04 6.81 -37.57
C LEU A 189 -8.04 6.25 -36.57
N GLU A 190 -8.49 7.04 -35.59
CA GLU A 190 -9.33 6.56 -34.48
C GLU A 190 -10.27 7.66 -33.95
N GLN A 191 -11.51 7.28 -33.64
CA GLN A 191 -12.53 8.11 -32.97
C GLN A 191 -13.17 7.43 -31.74
N ASN A 192 -12.84 6.17 -31.49
CA ASN A 192 -13.34 5.43 -30.33
C ASN A 192 -12.73 5.97 -29.04
N GLU A 193 -13.58 6.40 -28.12
CA GLU A 193 -13.21 6.97 -26.83
C GLU A 193 -12.27 6.08 -26.01
N GLN A 194 -12.49 4.76 -26.00
CA GLN A 194 -11.66 3.81 -25.25
C GLN A 194 -10.22 3.72 -25.78
N LYS A 195 -10.04 3.95 -27.08
CA LYS A 195 -8.72 3.92 -27.72
C LYS A 195 -8.04 5.28 -27.74
N LEU A 196 -8.82 6.36 -27.65
CA LEU A 196 -8.32 7.72 -27.51
C LEU A 196 -7.84 8.02 -26.09
N GLU A 197 -8.42 7.37 -25.08
CA GLU A 197 -8.15 7.64 -23.67
C GLU A 197 -6.65 7.69 -23.30
N PRO A 198 -5.78 6.74 -23.69
CA PRO A 198 -4.35 6.83 -23.37
C PRO A 198 -3.69 8.10 -23.91
N VAL A 199 -4.04 8.48 -25.14
CA VAL A 199 -3.51 9.68 -25.80
C VAL A 199 -4.04 10.93 -25.14
N LEU A 200 -5.34 10.98 -24.80
CA LEU A 200 -5.93 12.12 -24.10
C LEU A 200 -5.29 12.33 -22.72
N LEU A 201 -5.01 11.26 -21.99
CA LEU A 201 -4.40 11.35 -20.66
C LEU A 201 -2.97 11.92 -20.68
N GLU A 202 -2.26 11.93 -21.81
CA GLU A 202 -0.96 12.60 -21.96
C GLU A 202 -1.08 14.13 -21.87
N PHE A 203 -2.25 14.69 -22.16
CA PHE A 203 -2.54 16.13 -22.09
C PHE A 203 -3.19 16.55 -20.75
N GLY A 204 -3.19 15.65 -19.76
CA GLY A 204 -3.55 16.00 -18.38
C GLY A 204 -2.66 17.12 -17.83
N PRO A 205 -3.08 17.80 -16.75
CA PRO A 205 -2.25 18.85 -16.15
C PRO A 205 -0.88 18.27 -15.78
N PRO A 206 0.22 19.01 -16.01
CA PRO A 206 1.55 18.54 -15.65
C PRO A 206 1.56 18.12 -14.18
N GLU A 207 2.30 17.06 -13.85
CA GLU A 207 2.27 16.44 -12.52
C GLU A 207 2.49 17.46 -11.38
N LYS A 208 3.27 18.52 -11.65
CA LYS A 208 3.44 19.67 -10.77
C LYS A 208 2.15 20.47 -10.52
N ALA A 209 1.34 20.75 -11.55
CA ALA A 209 0.05 21.42 -11.40
C ALA A 209 -0.95 20.54 -10.63
N ARG A 210 -0.90 19.21 -10.84
CA ARG A 210 -1.70 18.26 -10.06
C ARG A 210 -1.28 18.24 -8.58
N GLN A 211 0.03 18.20 -8.32
CA GLN A 211 0.56 18.29 -6.95
C GLN A 211 0.18 19.62 -6.29
N GLN A 212 0.28 20.74 -7.02
CA GLN A 212 -0.15 22.05 -6.53
C GLN A 212 -1.65 22.08 -6.19
N ALA A 213 -2.50 21.52 -7.05
CA ALA A 213 -3.93 21.40 -6.79
C ALA A 213 -4.24 20.53 -5.57
N LEU A 214 -3.48 19.45 -5.34
CA LEU A 214 -3.61 18.62 -4.14
C LEU A 214 -3.16 19.34 -2.87
N VAL A 215 -2.06 20.09 -2.92
CA VAL A 215 -1.54 20.85 -1.77
C VAL A 215 -2.54 21.88 -1.28
N ALA A 216 -3.32 22.49 -2.19
CA ALA A 216 -4.36 23.45 -1.84
C ALA A 216 -5.61 22.84 -1.18
N ARG A 217 -5.78 21.51 -1.21
CA ARG A 217 -6.97 20.86 -0.63
C ARG A 217 -6.90 20.81 0.90
N PRO A 218 -8.06 20.85 1.59
CA PRO A 218 -8.14 20.55 3.01
C PRO A 218 -7.50 19.20 3.33
N LEU A 219 -6.80 19.11 4.47
CA LEU A 219 -6.11 17.89 4.93
C LEU A 219 -4.98 17.37 4.01
N SER A 220 -4.54 18.12 3.01
CA SER A 220 -3.44 17.70 2.11
C SER A 220 -2.16 17.33 2.86
N ARG A 221 -1.80 18.11 3.90
CA ARG A 221 -0.66 17.82 4.76
C ARG A 221 -0.83 16.55 5.57
N LEU A 222 -2.04 16.28 6.06
CA LEU A 222 -2.35 15.05 6.79
C LEU A 222 -2.29 13.85 5.83
N HIS A 223 -2.80 13.99 4.61
CA HIS A 223 -2.68 12.99 3.55
C HIS A 223 -1.23 12.64 3.24
N GLU A 224 -0.38 13.65 3.04
CA GLU A 224 1.04 13.46 2.78
C GLU A 224 1.74 12.78 3.97
N ALA A 225 1.47 13.24 5.18
CA ALA A 225 2.03 12.69 6.41
C ALA A 225 1.65 11.21 6.61
N VAL A 226 0.36 10.86 6.48
CA VAL A 226 -0.14 9.48 6.58
C VAL A 226 0.48 8.61 5.48
N GLY A 227 0.57 9.14 4.25
CA GLY A 227 1.18 8.44 3.12
C GLY A 227 2.66 8.13 3.33
N LEU A 228 3.43 9.10 3.83
CA LEU A 228 4.85 8.92 4.17
C LEU A 228 5.05 7.92 5.30
N VAL A 229 4.37 8.09 6.43
CA VAL A 229 4.48 7.17 7.58
C VAL A 229 4.10 5.74 7.17
N SER A 230 3.02 5.58 6.39
CA SER A 230 2.60 4.28 5.85
C SER A 230 3.68 3.65 4.97
N ALA A 231 4.24 4.42 4.04
CA ALA A 231 5.25 3.93 3.09
C ALA A 231 6.58 3.55 3.78
N LEU A 232 6.99 4.32 4.79
CA LEU A 232 8.25 4.13 5.51
C LEU A 232 8.24 2.93 6.44
N THR A 233 7.09 2.59 6.99
CA THR A 233 7.00 1.62 8.08
C THR A 233 6.33 0.32 7.62
N GLY A 234 5.33 0.37 6.73
CA GLY A 234 4.57 -0.79 6.27
C GLY A 234 3.45 -1.21 7.22
N ASP A 235 2.67 -2.21 6.82
CA ASP A 235 1.40 -2.54 7.48
C ASP A 235 1.53 -3.39 8.76
N GLU A 236 2.60 -4.18 8.87
CA GLU A 236 2.76 -5.20 9.92
C GLU A 236 4.23 -5.38 10.31
N VAL A 237 4.49 -5.62 11.60
CA VAL A 237 5.81 -6.01 12.13
C VAL A 237 5.67 -7.12 13.14
N GLN A 238 6.42 -8.21 12.95
CA GLN A 238 6.45 -9.35 13.88
C GLN A 238 5.04 -9.88 14.24
N LYS A 239 4.14 -9.99 13.25
CA LYS A 239 2.72 -10.41 13.44
C LYS A 239 1.84 -9.41 14.20
N ASN A 240 2.35 -8.23 14.53
CA ASN A 240 1.58 -7.14 15.11
C ASN A 240 1.17 -6.16 14.01
N GLU A 241 -0.10 -5.81 14.00
CA GLU A 241 -0.61 -4.73 13.15
C GLU A 241 0.05 -3.41 13.54
N ARG A 242 0.51 -2.66 12.53
CA ARG A 242 0.95 -1.28 12.73
C ARG A 242 -0.22 -0.34 12.54
N LEU A 243 -0.34 0.60 13.48
CA LEU A 243 -1.32 1.68 13.44
C LEU A 243 -0.61 3.02 13.22
N ILE A 244 -1.38 4.03 12.82
CA ILE A 244 -0.93 5.41 12.70
C ILE A 244 -1.65 6.24 13.75
N LEU A 245 -0.89 6.83 14.66
CA LEU A 245 -1.37 7.80 15.63
C LEU A 245 -1.38 9.20 14.98
N VAL A 246 -2.55 9.82 14.93
CA VAL A 246 -2.76 11.23 14.59
C VAL A 246 -3.07 11.98 15.88
N GLU A 247 -2.21 12.93 16.23
CA GLU A 247 -2.26 13.65 17.50
C GLU A 247 -2.14 15.16 17.26
N ASN A 248 -3.07 15.94 17.80
CA ASN A 248 -2.87 17.38 17.97
C ASN A 248 -2.17 17.62 19.30
N ALA A 249 -1.17 18.50 19.29
CA ALA A 249 -0.39 18.86 20.47
C ALA A 249 0.08 20.32 20.39
N MET A 250 0.65 20.80 21.49
CA MET A 250 1.40 22.06 21.55
C MET A 250 2.89 21.74 21.67
N ASP A 251 3.72 22.37 20.84
CA ASP A 251 5.18 22.24 20.85
C ASP A 251 5.80 23.62 20.92
N ASP A 252 6.52 23.91 22.00
CA ASP A 252 7.03 25.25 22.35
C ASP A 252 5.98 26.36 22.20
N GLY A 253 4.72 26.07 22.57
CA GLY A 253 3.60 27.00 22.49
C GLY A 253 2.98 27.16 21.09
N ALA A 254 3.47 26.45 20.08
CA ALA A 254 2.89 26.41 18.75
C ALA A 254 1.98 25.18 18.57
N PRO A 255 0.81 25.33 17.92
CA PRO A 255 -0.05 24.19 17.60
C PRO A 255 0.59 23.35 16.49
N ILE A 256 0.62 22.04 16.68
CA ILE A 256 1.14 21.07 15.71
C ILE A 256 0.26 19.84 15.63
N CYS A 257 0.31 19.13 14.51
CA CYS A 257 -0.23 17.79 14.38
C CYS A 257 0.90 16.80 14.11
N ARG A 258 0.97 15.74 14.92
CA ARG A 258 1.92 14.64 14.78
C ARG A 258 1.22 13.43 14.20
N VAL A 259 1.80 12.87 13.15
CA VAL A 259 1.38 11.62 12.53
C VAL A 259 2.51 10.63 12.73
N SER A 260 2.32 9.61 13.58
CA SER A 260 3.38 8.69 13.99
C SER A 260 2.97 7.24 13.80
N SER A 261 3.90 6.37 13.42
CA SER A 261 3.69 4.92 13.49
C SER A 261 3.70 4.43 14.94
N VAL A 262 2.76 3.58 15.32
CA VAL A 262 2.73 2.88 16.62
C VAL A 262 2.43 1.40 16.42
N CYS A 263 2.97 0.54 17.28
CA CYS A 263 2.81 -0.91 17.16
C CYS A 263 2.97 -1.58 18.53
N ALA A 264 2.35 -2.75 18.74
CA ALA A 264 2.55 -3.53 19.95
C ALA A 264 3.91 -4.25 20.01
N ALA A 265 4.62 -4.38 18.87
CA ALA A 265 5.95 -4.98 18.82
C ALA A 265 6.97 -4.20 19.66
N HIS A 266 7.89 -4.91 20.32
CA HIS A 266 8.92 -4.30 21.19
C HIS A 266 9.91 -3.39 20.45
N THR A 267 10.08 -3.60 19.15
CA THR A 267 10.96 -2.79 18.30
C THR A 267 10.49 -2.88 16.85
N PHE A 268 10.54 -1.75 16.14
CA PHE A 268 10.09 -1.64 14.75
C PHE A 268 10.66 -0.36 14.11
N PRO A 269 10.77 -0.27 12.77
CA PRO A 269 11.10 1.00 12.13
C PRO A 269 9.98 2.00 12.39
N PHE A 270 10.35 3.14 12.95
CA PHE A 270 9.44 4.21 13.35
C PHE A 270 9.53 5.36 12.36
N ALA A 271 8.39 5.98 12.07
CA ALA A 271 8.33 7.25 11.37
C ALA A 271 7.33 8.20 12.05
N ARG A 272 7.67 9.49 12.07
CA ARG A 272 6.80 10.58 12.49
C ARG A 272 6.90 11.72 11.50
N VAL A 273 5.77 12.26 11.10
CA VAL A 273 5.68 13.56 10.44
C VAL A 273 5.00 14.53 11.38
N THR A 274 5.67 15.65 11.66
CA THR A 274 5.11 16.76 12.42
C THR A 274 4.74 17.87 11.45
N VAL A 275 3.46 18.21 11.36
CA VAL A 275 2.95 19.28 10.50
C VAL A 275 2.58 20.51 11.34
N PRO A 276 2.80 21.74 10.82
CA PRO A 276 2.37 22.95 11.51
C PRO A 276 0.85 23.05 11.58
N HIS A 277 0.37 23.60 12.69
CA HIS A 277 -1.04 23.72 13.06
C HIS A 277 -1.71 22.40 13.43
N HIS A 278 -2.79 22.51 14.21
CA HIS A 278 -3.68 21.41 14.50
C HIS A 278 -4.39 20.93 13.23
N ALA A 279 -4.60 19.61 13.12
CA ALA A 279 -5.52 19.07 12.14
C ALA A 279 -6.93 19.49 12.53
N ALA A 280 -7.59 20.25 11.64
CA ALA A 280 -8.96 20.71 11.85
C ALA A 280 -9.91 19.52 12.03
N GLY A 281 -10.84 19.61 12.98
CA GLY A 281 -11.76 18.52 13.35
C GLY A 281 -11.20 17.53 14.38
N ILE A 282 -9.91 17.61 14.71
CA ILE A 282 -9.31 16.95 15.88
C ILE A 282 -9.20 17.99 16.99
N GLY A 283 -9.67 17.67 18.20
CA GLY A 283 -9.51 18.55 19.36
C GLY A 283 -8.04 18.90 19.63
N PRO A 284 -7.73 19.96 20.40
CA PRO A 284 -6.34 20.43 20.58
C PRO A 284 -5.39 19.42 21.23
N ASN A 285 -5.93 18.44 21.96
CA ASN A 285 -5.22 17.29 22.54
C ASN A 285 -5.78 15.95 22.02
N GLY A 286 -6.44 15.97 20.86
CA GLY A 286 -7.07 14.77 20.31
C GLY A 286 -6.03 13.76 19.85
N ARG A 287 -6.15 12.50 20.30
CA ARG A 287 -5.26 11.37 19.97
C ARG A 287 -6.08 10.26 19.32
N TYR A 288 -5.85 10.03 18.03
CA TYR A 288 -6.63 9.10 17.23
C TYR A 288 -5.76 8.09 16.52
N LEU A 289 -6.21 6.84 16.47
CA LEU A 289 -5.57 5.76 15.76
C LEU A 289 -6.28 5.52 14.42
N LEU A 290 -5.45 5.33 13.40
CA LEU A 290 -5.84 4.94 12.05
C LEU A 290 -5.19 3.60 11.75
N ASP A 291 -6.00 2.59 11.44
CA ASP A 291 -5.48 1.28 11.05
C ASP A 291 -4.84 1.30 9.65
N ALA A 292 -4.08 0.26 9.33
CA ALA A 292 -3.34 0.20 8.06
C ALA A 292 -4.29 0.18 6.84
N ALA A 293 -5.47 -0.45 6.95
CA ALA A 293 -6.45 -0.50 5.86
C ALA A 293 -7.08 0.88 5.61
N GLY A 294 -7.44 1.59 6.68
CA GLY A 294 -7.93 2.96 6.67
C GLY A 294 -6.90 3.93 6.11
N ALA A 295 -5.64 3.83 6.53
CA ALA A 295 -4.55 4.63 5.99
C ALA A 295 -4.40 4.43 4.47
N ARG A 296 -4.37 3.18 3.99
CA ARG A 296 -4.32 2.89 2.55
C ARG A 296 -5.54 3.41 1.81
N ARG A 297 -6.73 3.29 2.40
CA ARG A 297 -7.98 3.79 1.81
C ARG A 297 -7.95 5.31 1.67
N PHE A 298 -7.58 6.02 2.73
CA PHE A 298 -7.44 7.47 2.74
C PHE A 298 -6.41 7.95 1.71
N VAL A 299 -5.18 7.41 1.75
CA VAL A 299 -4.09 7.79 0.84
C VAL A 299 -4.45 7.57 -0.62
N ARG A 300 -5.16 6.49 -0.94
CA ARG A 300 -5.59 6.18 -2.32
C ARG A 300 -6.78 7.02 -2.79
N ALA A 301 -7.71 7.35 -1.89
CA ALA A 301 -8.93 8.05 -2.24
C ALA A 301 -8.76 9.58 -2.27
N PHE A 302 -7.83 10.14 -1.48
CA PHE A 302 -7.60 11.58 -1.41
C PHE A 302 -7.41 12.28 -2.77
N PRO A 303 -6.62 11.75 -3.73
CA PRO A 303 -6.43 12.43 -5.00
C PRO A 303 -7.67 12.43 -5.93
N GLY A 304 -8.66 11.58 -5.66
CA GLY A 304 -9.84 11.38 -6.50
C GLY A 304 -11.11 12.01 -5.95
N VAL A 305 -11.08 12.60 -4.74
CA VAL A 305 -12.25 13.19 -4.09
C VAL A 305 -11.92 14.61 -3.67
N ASP A 306 -12.82 15.55 -3.97
CA ASP A 306 -12.50 16.98 -3.95
C ASP A 306 -12.51 17.60 -2.54
N GLU A 307 -13.28 17.05 -1.60
CA GLU A 307 -13.42 17.60 -0.25
C GLU A 307 -13.28 16.49 0.79
N TRP A 308 -12.16 16.53 1.52
CA TRP A 308 -11.96 15.73 2.72
C TRP A 308 -12.05 16.61 3.96
N SER A 309 -12.78 16.13 4.96
CA SER A 309 -12.91 16.75 6.27
C SER A 309 -12.65 15.71 7.37
N ILE A 310 -12.35 16.18 8.58
CA ILE A 310 -12.46 15.35 9.77
C ILE A 310 -13.72 15.79 10.47
N GLU A 311 -14.67 14.86 10.60
CA GLU A 311 -15.86 15.05 11.41
C GLU A 311 -15.62 14.34 12.73
N GLY A 312 -15.58 15.13 13.80
CA GLY A 312 -15.42 14.66 15.16
C GLY A 312 -16.60 15.08 16.03
N PRO A 313 -16.77 14.47 17.20
CA PRO A 313 -17.78 14.90 18.15
C PRO A 313 -17.42 16.28 18.72
N ASP A 314 -18.42 17.15 18.89
CA ASP A 314 -18.26 18.56 19.32
C ASP A 314 -17.51 18.72 20.66
N ASN A 315 -17.46 17.67 21.48
CA ASN A 315 -16.82 17.64 22.79
C ASN A 315 -15.38 17.09 22.78
N GLY A 316 -14.84 16.71 21.61
CA GLY A 316 -13.51 16.10 21.49
C GLY A 316 -13.37 14.71 22.12
N GLN A 317 -14.49 14.07 22.51
CA GLN A 317 -14.53 12.73 23.09
C GLN A 317 -15.44 11.83 22.25
N GLY A 318 -14.85 10.87 21.53
CA GLY A 318 -15.57 9.90 20.71
C GLY A 318 -14.90 9.66 19.36
N ALA A 319 -15.48 8.76 18.56
CA ALA A 319 -14.96 8.39 17.24
C ALA A 319 -14.99 9.58 16.27
N CYS A 320 -13.88 9.82 15.60
CA CYS A 320 -13.79 10.75 14.48
C CYS A 320 -13.83 9.98 13.17
N HIS A 321 -14.15 10.65 12.08
CA HIS A 321 -14.08 10.08 10.75
C HIS A 321 -13.39 11.04 9.79
N LEU A 322 -12.45 10.51 9.01
CA LEU A 322 -11.98 11.15 7.78
C LEU A 322 -13.08 10.94 6.74
N ASN A 323 -13.80 12.00 6.42
CA ASN A 323 -14.97 11.96 5.57
C ASN A 323 -14.74 12.70 4.26
N SER A 324 -15.43 12.21 3.25
CA SER A 324 -15.63 12.84 1.96
C SER A 324 -16.99 12.39 1.45
N ALA A 325 -17.52 13.04 0.40
CA ALA A 325 -18.82 12.67 -0.16
C ALA A 325 -18.95 11.20 -0.61
N ARG A 326 -17.83 10.48 -0.82
CA ARG A 326 -17.81 9.10 -1.35
C ARG A 326 -17.09 8.09 -0.45
N CYS A 327 -16.45 8.55 0.61
CA CYS A 327 -15.59 7.70 1.42
C CYS A 327 -15.53 8.21 2.85
N SER A 328 -15.79 7.30 3.80
CA SER A 328 -15.57 7.51 5.22
C SER A 328 -14.52 6.52 5.72
N VAL A 329 -13.53 7.02 6.45
CA VAL A 329 -12.49 6.22 7.10
C VAL A 329 -12.51 6.52 8.60
N PRO A 330 -12.75 5.52 9.47
CA PRO A 330 -12.83 5.75 10.91
C PRO A 330 -11.46 6.11 11.49
N LEU A 331 -11.47 7.08 12.39
CA LEU A 331 -10.40 7.45 13.31
C LEU A 331 -10.87 7.09 14.72
N ARG A 332 -10.33 6.01 15.28
CA ARG A 332 -10.73 5.57 16.63
C ARG A 332 -9.93 6.35 17.67
N PRO A 333 -10.53 6.84 18.78
CA PRO A 333 -9.75 7.43 19.86
C PRO A 333 -8.75 6.40 20.42
N LEU A 334 -7.62 6.90 20.93
CA LEU A 334 -6.68 6.07 21.68
C LEU A 334 -7.29 5.72 23.05
N GLU A 335 -7.71 4.48 23.23
CA GLU A 335 -8.42 4.03 24.44
C GLU A 335 -7.48 3.39 25.46
N PRO A 336 -7.84 3.35 26.77
CA PRO A 336 -7.07 2.60 27.76
C PRO A 336 -6.97 1.10 27.48
N SER A 337 -7.91 0.52 26.73
CA SER A 337 -7.89 -0.91 26.35
C SER A 337 -6.83 -1.22 25.28
N ASP A 338 -6.39 -0.24 24.50
CA ASP A 338 -5.26 -0.38 23.56
C ASP A 338 -3.90 -0.56 24.26
N ARG A 339 -3.92 -0.69 25.58
CA ARG A 339 -2.75 -0.88 26.43
C ARG A 339 -2.42 -2.35 26.68
N ALA A 340 -3.19 -3.30 26.13
CA ALA A 340 -2.97 -4.73 26.33
C ALA A 340 -3.09 -5.54 25.01
N PRO A 341 -1.97 -5.85 24.31
CA PRO A 341 -0.60 -5.43 24.63
C PRO A 341 -0.39 -3.92 24.37
N PRO A 342 0.52 -3.25 25.12
CA PRO A 342 0.66 -1.81 25.00
C PRO A 342 1.25 -1.41 23.65
N LEU A 343 0.66 -0.38 23.05
CA LEU A 343 1.24 0.28 21.88
C LEU A 343 2.55 0.97 22.28
N ARG A 344 3.52 0.93 21.37
CA ARG A 344 4.85 1.52 21.52
C ARG A 344 5.11 2.58 20.46
N THR A 345 6.02 3.49 20.78
CA THR A 345 6.51 4.59 19.93
C THR A 345 8.04 4.60 19.96
N ALA A 346 8.70 5.45 19.17
CA ALA A 346 10.16 5.59 19.24
C ALA A 346 10.60 6.05 20.63
N ALA A 347 11.58 5.34 21.19
CA ALA A 347 12.24 5.72 22.42
C ALA A 347 13.05 7.00 22.21
N ARG A 348 13.10 7.86 23.23
CA ARG A 348 13.96 9.04 23.17
C ARG A 348 15.43 8.59 23.13
N PRO A 349 16.21 8.96 22.09
CA PRO A 349 17.62 8.57 22.00
C PRO A 349 18.40 9.08 23.21
N MET A 350 19.26 8.22 23.80
CA MET A 350 20.14 8.65 24.90
C MET A 350 21.28 9.51 24.39
N ARG A 351 21.79 9.18 23.20
CA ARG A 351 22.89 9.90 22.54
C ARG A 351 22.76 9.83 21.03
N HIS A 352 23.08 10.94 20.38
CA HIS A 352 23.32 11.00 18.93
C HIS A 352 24.83 10.96 18.68
N SER A 353 25.26 10.10 17.76
CA SER A 353 26.66 9.95 17.37
C SER A 353 26.80 9.81 15.85
N LYS A 354 28.02 9.99 15.32
CA LYS A 354 28.35 9.71 13.91
C LYS A 354 27.33 10.32 12.94
N HIS A 355 27.26 11.66 12.95
CA HIS A 355 26.34 12.38 12.09
C HIS A 355 26.54 12.00 10.62
N LEU A 356 25.43 11.85 9.92
CA LEU A 356 25.41 11.33 8.57
C LEU A 356 24.38 12.04 7.70
N THR A 357 24.56 11.93 6.39
CA THR A 357 23.59 12.37 5.38
C THR A 357 23.26 11.20 4.44
N LEU A 358 21.98 11.03 4.16
CA LEU A 358 21.42 10.17 3.13
C LEU A 358 20.98 11.05 1.94
N THR A 359 21.62 10.86 0.80
CA THR A 359 21.36 11.64 -0.42
C THR A 359 20.50 10.87 -1.42
N VAL A 360 19.84 11.60 -2.34
CA VAL A 360 19.03 11.02 -3.42
C VAL A 360 19.88 10.12 -4.33
N ASP A 361 21.11 10.52 -4.65
CA ASP A 361 22.05 9.71 -5.42
C ASP A 361 22.40 8.40 -4.70
N ALA A 362 22.64 8.45 -3.38
CA ALA A 362 22.94 7.26 -2.59
C ALA A 362 21.74 6.31 -2.51
N MET A 363 20.51 6.84 -2.33
CA MET A 363 19.28 6.04 -2.36
C MET A 363 19.06 5.38 -3.73
N THR A 364 19.27 6.13 -4.82
CA THR A 364 19.18 5.61 -6.19
C THR A 364 20.21 4.52 -6.44
N GLY A 365 21.46 4.75 -6.03
CA GLY A 365 22.54 3.78 -6.12
C GLY A 365 22.22 2.50 -5.35
N TYR A 366 21.71 2.64 -4.13
CA TYR A 366 21.28 1.52 -3.30
C TYR A 366 20.13 0.72 -3.93
N LEU A 367 19.06 1.38 -4.40
CA LEU A 367 17.90 0.72 -5.01
C LEU A 367 18.30 -0.10 -6.26
N ARG A 368 19.14 0.46 -7.12
CA ARG A 368 19.70 -0.26 -8.28
C ARG A 368 20.58 -1.43 -7.85
N TRP A 369 21.41 -1.23 -6.83
CA TRP A 369 22.30 -2.27 -6.31
C TRP A 369 21.52 -3.46 -5.74
N ILE A 370 20.50 -3.22 -4.89
CA ILE A 370 19.71 -4.31 -4.27
C ILE A 370 18.86 -5.06 -5.29
N GLU A 371 18.37 -4.40 -6.34
CA GLU A 371 17.73 -5.07 -7.49
C GLU A 371 18.72 -5.96 -8.25
N GLY A 372 19.97 -5.49 -8.43
CA GLY A 372 21.05 -6.31 -8.97
C GLY A 372 21.37 -7.54 -8.11
N VAL A 373 21.41 -7.38 -6.79
CA VAL A 373 21.57 -8.50 -5.83
C VAL A 373 20.45 -9.51 -6.01
N ARG A 374 19.18 -9.05 -6.05
CA ARG A 374 18.02 -9.93 -6.27
C ARG A 374 18.12 -10.69 -7.59
N GLY A 375 18.50 -10.02 -8.68
CA GLY A 375 18.70 -10.66 -9.97
C GLY A 375 19.76 -11.76 -9.93
N ARG A 376 20.89 -11.53 -9.24
CA ARG A 376 21.95 -12.54 -9.05
C ARG A 376 21.47 -13.72 -8.20
N VAL A 377 20.78 -13.47 -7.09
CA VAL A 377 20.24 -14.53 -6.23
C VAL A 377 19.22 -15.38 -6.98
N ALA A 378 18.30 -14.75 -7.72
CA ALA A 378 17.33 -15.44 -8.57
C ALA A 378 18.03 -16.32 -9.62
N LYS A 379 19.02 -15.78 -10.34
CA LYS A 379 19.80 -16.53 -11.33
C LYS A 379 20.53 -17.73 -10.72
N ARG A 380 21.17 -17.55 -9.56
CA ARG A 380 21.84 -18.66 -8.84
C ARG A 380 20.85 -19.72 -8.35
N ASN A 381 19.64 -19.31 -7.97
CA ASN A 381 18.61 -20.25 -7.53
C ASN A 381 18.07 -21.13 -8.68
N LEU A 382 18.10 -20.66 -9.94
CA LEU A 382 17.75 -21.49 -11.10
C LEU A 382 18.65 -22.72 -11.24
N SER A 383 19.93 -22.61 -10.87
CA SER A 383 20.91 -23.71 -10.97
C SER A 383 21.04 -24.53 -9.68
N ARG A 384 20.28 -24.21 -8.62
CA ARG A 384 20.41 -24.87 -7.31
C ARG A 384 19.31 -25.90 -7.10
N ARG A 385 19.67 -27.03 -6.48
CA ARG A 385 18.69 -28.02 -6.00
C ARG A 385 17.77 -27.46 -4.91
N GLN A 386 18.26 -26.50 -4.13
CA GLN A 386 17.49 -25.80 -3.10
C GLN A 386 17.70 -24.29 -3.24
N ALA A 387 16.60 -23.56 -3.43
CA ALA A 387 16.62 -22.11 -3.50
C ALA A 387 17.07 -21.52 -2.15
N ARG A 388 17.99 -20.56 -2.19
CA ARG A 388 18.33 -19.77 -1.00
C ARG A 388 17.38 -18.57 -0.88
N PRO A 389 16.99 -18.18 0.33
CA PRO A 389 16.19 -16.98 0.54
C PRO A 389 16.98 -15.72 0.12
N MET A 390 16.26 -14.62 -0.08
CA MET A 390 16.89 -13.32 -0.24
C MET A 390 17.57 -12.90 1.08
N PRO A 391 18.67 -12.14 1.01
CA PRO A 391 19.27 -11.57 2.21
C PRO A 391 18.27 -10.63 2.88
N GLU A 392 18.13 -10.77 4.19
CA GLU A 392 17.19 -9.96 5.00
C GLU A 392 17.86 -8.78 5.68
N ARG A 393 19.20 -8.77 5.72
CA ARG A 393 20.01 -7.76 6.41
C ARG A 393 21.25 -7.36 5.64
N LEU A 394 21.74 -6.17 5.94
CA LEU A 394 22.86 -5.50 5.28
C LEU A 394 23.90 -5.11 6.30
N GLY A 395 25.14 -5.59 6.13
CA GLY A 395 26.25 -5.20 6.98
C GLY A 395 26.64 -3.76 6.72
N LEU A 396 26.85 -2.99 7.79
CA LEU A 396 27.34 -1.61 7.70
C LEU A 396 28.86 -1.61 7.73
N ILE A 397 29.49 -1.07 6.69
CA ILE A 397 30.95 -1.01 6.55
C ILE A 397 31.38 0.46 6.45
N PRO A 398 32.25 0.96 7.34
CA PRO A 398 32.84 2.28 7.17
C PRO A 398 33.87 2.26 6.03
N VAL A 399 33.69 3.12 5.03
CA VAL A 399 34.58 3.30 3.87
C VAL A 399 35.02 4.75 3.80
N GLY A 400 36.17 5.08 4.41
CA GLY A 400 36.64 6.45 4.53
C GLY A 400 35.66 7.33 5.30
N SER A 401 35.10 8.36 4.63
CA SER A 401 34.06 9.23 5.16
C SER A 401 32.63 8.80 4.78
N ALA A 402 32.44 7.55 4.34
CA ALA A 402 31.14 7.00 3.99
C ALA A 402 30.85 5.74 4.81
N VAL A 403 29.57 5.37 4.85
CA VAL A 403 29.12 4.05 5.29
C VAL A 403 28.53 3.35 4.08
N ALA A 404 29.14 2.25 3.70
CA ALA A 404 28.62 1.35 2.68
C ALA A 404 27.76 0.26 3.32
N VAL A 405 26.87 -0.31 2.52
CA VAL A 405 26.11 -1.52 2.85
C VAL A 405 26.56 -2.67 1.98
N THR A 406 26.64 -3.86 2.58
CA THR A 406 26.92 -5.12 1.87
C THR A 406 25.96 -6.22 2.30
N VAL A 407 25.80 -7.24 1.46
CA VAL A 407 25.23 -8.53 1.90
C VAL A 407 26.32 -9.42 2.49
N GLU A 408 26.01 -10.17 3.56
CA GLU A 408 26.99 -10.99 4.27
C GLU A 408 27.60 -12.07 3.37
N GLU A 409 26.84 -12.62 2.42
CA GLU A 409 27.33 -13.65 1.51
C GLU A 409 28.19 -13.12 0.35
N GLU A 410 28.21 -11.80 0.11
CA GLU A 410 29.00 -11.16 -0.95
C GLU A 410 29.74 -9.92 -0.41
N PRO A 411 30.68 -10.05 0.55
CA PRO A 411 31.31 -8.91 1.23
C PRO A 411 32.10 -7.97 0.30
N ASN A 412 32.46 -8.44 -0.90
CA ASN A 412 33.15 -7.64 -1.91
C ASN A 412 32.19 -6.83 -2.81
N HIS A 413 30.88 -6.89 -2.58
CA HIS A 413 29.87 -6.18 -3.35
C HIS A 413 29.13 -5.20 -2.45
N GLU A 414 29.71 -4.01 -2.28
CA GLU A 414 29.16 -2.96 -1.44
C GLU A 414 28.62 -1.78 -2.26
N VAL A 415 27.75 -0.97 -1.64
CA VAL A 415 27.30 0.31 -2.17
C VAL A 415 27.32 1.36 -1.07
N SER A 416 27.91 2.53 -1.35
CA SER A 416 27.91 3.65 -0.41
C SER A 416 26.48 4.17 -0.20
N LEU A 417 26.08 4.29 1.06
CA LEU A 417 24.72 4.65 1.44
C LEU A 417 24.67 5.97 2.22
N PHE A 418 25.49 6.08 3.26
CA PHE A 418 25.56 7.29 4.08
C PHE A 418 26.89 8.01 3.88
N ARG A 419 26.87 9.35 3.91
CA ARG A 419 28.09 10.16 4.06
C ARG A 419 28.22 10.53 5.54
N LEU A 420 29.36 10.28 6.15
CA LEU A 420 29.66 10.71 7.52
C LEU A 420 30.26 12.12 7.50
N HIS A 421 29.82 12.98 8.42
CA HIS A 421 30.41 14.31 8.59
C HIS A 421 31.80 14.26 9.27
N ALA A 422 32.06 13.21 10.06
CA ALA A 422 33.35 12.96 10.68
C ALA A 422 33.64 11.45 10.65
N GLY A 423 34.91 11.09 10.47
CA GLY A 423 35.34 9.70 10.52
C GLY A 423 34.98 9.06 11.87
N GLY A 424 34.33 7.90 11.84
CA GLY A 424 33.89 7.20 13.05
C GLY A 424 33.79 5.71 12.79
N LYS A 425 34.27 4.90 13.74
CA LYS A 425 34.09 3.44 13.69
C LYS A 425 32.66 3.10 14.06
N ILE A 426 31.98 2.32 13.23
CA ILE A 426 30.70 1.71 13.56
C ILE A 426 30.97 0.50 14.45
N ALA A 427 30.11 0.25 15.44
CA ALA A 427 30.20 -0.95 16.25
C ALA A 427 30.23 -2.21 15.37
N PRO A 428 31.06 -3.21 15.70
CA PRO A 428 31.06 -4.46 14.95
C PRO A 428 29.68 -5.11 15.02
N GLU A 429 29.35 -5.92 14.02
CA GLU A 429 28.09 -6.68 14.02
C GLU A 429 26.86 -5.75 14.11
N ARG A 430 26.83 -4.74 13.24
CA ARG A 430 25.68 -3.87 13.03
C ARG A 430 25.18 -4.03 11.62
N TRP A 431 23.89 -4.34 11.52
CA TRP A 431 23.21 -4.51 10.25
C TRP A 431 21.94 -3.67 10.19
N LEU A 432 21.51 -3.33 8.98
CA LEU A 432 20.17 -2.81 8.73
C LEU A 432 19.32 -3.86 8.05
N SER A 433 18.02 -3.89 8.37
CA SER A 433 17.04 -4.67 7.62
C SER A 433 16.96 -4.17 6.17
N VAL A 434 17.05 -5.10 5.21
CA VAL A 434 16.87 -4.80 3.77
C VAL A 434 15.51 -4.17 3.54
N ARG A 435 14.46 -4.75 4.15
CA ARG A 435 13.08 -4.29 4.00
C ARG A 435 12.92 -2.85 4.46
N ASP A 436 13.46 -2.53 5.63
CA ASP A 436 13.22 -1.24 6.27
C ASP A 436 14.04 -0.14 5.58
N LEU A 437 15.28 -0.44 5.17
CA LEU A 437 16.08 0.51 4.38
C LEU A 437 15.49 0.75 2.98
N GLU A 438 14.99 -0.28 2.32
CA GLU A 438 14.28 -0.10 1.04
C GLU A 438 13.01 0.73 1.17
N ALA A 439 12.25 0.56 2.26
CA ALA A 439 11.08 1.39 2.52
C ALA A 439 11.47 2.88 2.62
N VAL A 440 12.56 3.21 3.31
CA VAL A 440 13.11 4.57 3.36
C VAL A 440 13.49 5.07 1.96
N CYS A 441 14.31 4.31 1.24
CA CYS A 441 14.79 4.76 -0.07
C CYS A 441 13.66 4.93 -1.07
N ARG A 442 12.68 4.01 -1.13
CA ARG A 442 11.53 4.10 -2.04
C ARG A 442 10.52 5.17 -1.65
N ALA A 443 10.47 5.58 -0.38
CA ALA A 443 9.61 6.66 0.06
C ALA A 443 10.23 8.04 -0.23
N LEU A 444 11.54 8.19 -0.06
CA LEU A 444 12.20 9.50 -0.16
C LEU A 444 12.74 9.82 -1.56
N GLU A 445 13.29 8.84 -2.28
CA GLU A 445 13.92 9.07 -3.61
C GLU A 445 12.95 9.69 -4.64
N PRO A 446 11.71 9.19 -4.83
CA PRO A 446 10.80 9.77 -5.82
C PRO A 446 10.34 11.19 -5.49
N ARG A 447 10.58 11.66 -4.26
CA ARG A 447 10.22 12.99 -3.77
C ARG A 447 11.41 13.94 -3.74
N ASP A 448 12.59 13.49 -4.19
CA ASP A 448 13.83 14.26 -4.15
C ASP A 448 14.18 14.74 -2.72
N ILE A 449 13.85 13.93 -1.71
CA ILE A 449 14.09 14.26 -0.30
C ILE A 449 15.45 13.70 0.14
N GLN A 450 16.31 14.57 0.64
CA GLN A 450 17.54 14.19 1.34
C GLN A 450 17.30 14.20 2.85
N ALA A 451 18.04 13.40 3.61
CA ALA A 451 17.88 13.37 5.06
C ALA A 451 19.23 13.43 5.77
N ASP A 452 19.31 14.26 6.81
CA ASP A 452 20.42 14.26 7.74
C ASP A 452 20.09 13.39 8.94
N GLY A 453 21.11 12.95 9.66
CA GLY A 453 20.90 11.97 10.71
C GLY A 453 22.11 11.68 11.56
N SER A 454 21.98 10.62 12.32
CA SER A 454 23.00 10.14 13.24
C SER A 454 22.72 8.70 13.58
N PHE A 455 23.76 7.97 13.94
CA PHE A 455 23.58 6.76 14.73
C PHE A 455 23.09 7.15 16.13
N VAL A 456 22.15 6.38 16.67
CA VAL A 456 21.67 6.57 18.03
C VAL A 456 22.12 5.44 18.93
N ASP A 457 22.50 5.81 20.14
CA ASP A 457 22.75 4.87 21.22
C ASP A 457 21.52 4.83 22.13
N VAL A 458 21.09 3.61 22.46
CA VAL A 458 20.07 3.35 23.47
C VAL A 458 20.70 2.44 24.52
N GLU A 459 20.27 1.18 24.65
CA GLU A 459 20.88 0.20 25.53
C GLU A 459 22.22 -0.33 24.98
N VAL A 460 22.41 -0.21 23.67
CA VAL A 460 23.64 -0.61 22.97
C VAL A 460 24.12 0.52 22.07
N ALA A 461 25.44 0.55 21.81
CA ALA A 461 26.02 1.46 20.84
C ALA A 461 25.51 1.14 19.43
N ASP A 462 25.24 2.19 18.64
CA ASP A 462 24.70 2.09 17.29
C ASP A 462 23.42 1.24 17.23
N ALA A 463 22.52 1.44 18.21
CA ALA A 463 21.23 0.75 18.32
C ALA A 463 20.31 1.04 17.13
N GLY A 464 20.48 2.19 16.48
CA GLY A 464 19.71 2.51 15.29
C GLY A 464 20.28 3.68 14.50
N VAL A 465 19.61 3.98 13.40
CA VAL A 465 19.88 5.15 12.56
C VAL A 465 18.67 6.08 12.65
N ALA A 466 18.88 7.28 13.19
CA ALA A 466 17.89 8.34 13.19
C ALA A 466 18.12 9.25 11.99
N LEU A 467 17.08 9.47 11.19
CA LEU A 467 17.05 10.38 10.06
C LEU A 467 16.02 11.47 10.35
N ARG A 468 16.34 12.70 9.97
CA ARG A 468 15.48 13.87 10.09
C ARG A 468 15.59 14.70 8.83
N THR A 469 14.45 15.12 8.29
CA THR A 469 14.42 16.01 7.13
C THR A 469 13.30 17.03 7.28
N PRO A 470 13.55 18.32 6.98
CA PRO A 470 12.48 19.25 6.72
C PRO A 470 11.72 18.81 5.46
N LEU A 471 10.42 19.06 5.47
CA LEU A 471 9.52 18.90 4.34
C LEU A 471 8.97 20.27 3.93
N GLY A 472 8.24 20.33 2.82
CA GLY A 472 7.54 21.54 2.40
C GLY A 472 6.56 22.05 3.46
N GLY A 473 6.33 23.37 3.50
CA GLY A 473 5.31 23.98 4.36
C GLY A 473 5.61 23.92 5.87
N GLY A 474 6.88 23.75 6.26
CA GLY A 474 7.33 23.73 7.66
C GLY A 474 7.14 22.39 8.37
N ALA A 475 6.71 21.35 7.65
CA ALA A 475 6.62 20.01 8.22
C ALA A 475 8.01 19.38 8.40
N VAL A 476 8.14 18.43 9.31
CA VAL A 476 9.38 17.71 9.58
C VAL A 476 9.10 16.21 9.64
N LEU A 477 9.89 15.44 8.90
CA LEU A 477 9.90 13.98 8.96
C LEU A 477 11.05 13.50 9.85
N GLU A 478 10.74 12.57 10.74
CA GLU A 478 11.67 11.84 11.60
C GLU A 478 11.50 10.35 11.33
N VAL A 479 12.60 9.64 11.10
CA VAL A 479 12.63 8.19 10.89
C VAL A 479 13.66 7.58 11.83
N LEU A 480 13.30 6.47 12.47
CA LEU A 480 14.22 5.71 13.31
C LEU A 480 14.24 4.26 12.86
N LEU A 481 15.40 3.81 12.38
CA LEU A 481 15.63 2.45 11.91
C LEU A 481 16.37 1.66 12.98
N PRO A 482 15.82 0.53 13.48
CA PRO A 482 16.55 -0.32 14.41
C PRO A 482 17.69 -1.03 13.69
N CYS A 483 18.87 -1.07 14.31
CA CYS A 483 19.92 -1.97 13.87
C CYS A 483 19.57 -3.40 14.27
N VAL A 484 19.81 -4.33 13.35
CA VAL A 484 19.89 -5.76 13.67
C VAL A 484 21.23 -5.99 14.38
N ILE A 485 21.20 -6.73 15.48
CA ILE A 485 22.34 -6.99 16.37
C ILE A 485 22.71 -8.47 16.45
N SER A 486 21.99 -9.36 15.76
CA SER A 486 22.29 -10.79 15.71
C SER A 486 22.08 -11.40 14.32
N ARG A 487 22.53 -12.66 14.15
CA ARG A 487 22.22 -13.45 12.96
C ARG A 487 20.76 -13.89 12.84
N GLY A 488 20.04 -13.92 13.95
CA GLY A 488 18.63 -14.31 14.02
C GLY A 488 17.63 -13.20 13.70
N MET A 489 18.09 -12.05 13.19
CA MET A 489 17.27 -10.83 13.03
C MET A 489 16.76 -10.29 14.37
N ASP A 490 17.54 -10.44 15.45
CA ASP A 490 17.27 -9.72 16.69
C ASP A 490 17.61 -8.25 16.49
N TYR A 491 16.66 -7.38 16.80
CA TYR A 491 16.79 -5.93 16.66
C TYR A 491 17.14 -5.30 17.99
N ALA A 492 17.97 -4.27 17.96
CA ALA A 492 18.13 -3.40 19.11
C ALA A 492 16.78 -2.76 19.49
N GLN A 493 16.54 -2.63 20.80
CA GLN A 493 15.34 -1.98 21.30
C GLN A 493 15.49 -0.47 21.17
N ILE A 494 14.63 0.12 20.33
CA ILE A 494 14.59 1.56 20.05
C ILE A 494 13.18 2.13 20.27
N CYS A 495 12.28 1.34 20.87
CA CYS A 495 10.90 1.72 21.13
C CYS A 495 10.61 1.68 22.63
N GLU A 496 9.74 2.58 23.06
CA GLU A 496 9.21 2.67 24.42
C GLU A 496 7.69 2.61 24.40
N GLU A 497 7.09 2.32 25.55
CA GLU A 497 5.63 2.29 25.68
C GLU A 497 5.04 3.68 25.45
N LEU A 498 3.94 3.74 24.71
CA LEU A 498 3.25 4.99 24.46
C LEU A 498 2.61 5.48 25.77
N GLU A 499 3.18 6.53 26.36
CA GLU A 499 2.70 7.06 27.63
C GLU A 499 1.23 7.52 27.55
N PRO A 500 0.44 7.28 28.62
CA PRO A 500 -0.89 7.84 28.75
C PRO A 500 -0.81 9.36 28.82
N ASP A 501 -1.80 10.03 28.23
CA ASP A 501 -1.98 11.46 28.40
C ASP A 501 -2.49 11.71 29.82
N ASP A 502 -1.57 11.76 30.79
CA ASP A 502 -1.87 12.33 32.09
C ASP A 502 -2.07 13.82 31.84
N GLY A 503 -3.33 14.27 31.72
CA GLY A 503 -3.72 15.67 31.45
C GLY A 503 -3.20 16.69 32.47
N ALA A 504 -1.88 16.82 32.58
CA ALA A 504 -1.16 17.54 33.61
C ALA A 504 -0.04 18.33 32.94
N VAL A 505 -0.23 19.65 32.95
CA VAL A 505 0.74 20.75 32.98
C VAL A 505 2.21 20.32 32.81
N PRO A 506 2.97 20.95 31.88
CA PRO A 506 4.35 20.59 31.60
C PRO A 506 5.18 20.58 32.88
N ARG A 507 5.59 19.39 33.32
CA ARG A 507 6.55 19.26 34.42
C ARG A 507 7.91 19.72 33.91
N GLY A 508 8.24 20.98 34.22
CA GLY A 508 9.58 21.53 34.07
C GLY A 508 10.65 20.53 34.52
N GLY A 509 11.70 20.41 33.70
CA GLY A 509 12.68 19.34 33.76
C GLY A 509 13.19 19.01 35.15
N ARG A 510 12.95 17.77 35.59
CA ARG A 510 13.75 17.17 36.67
C ARG A 510 15.06 16.68 36.09
N ARG A 511 16.11 17.50 36.20
CA ARG A 511 17.50 17.04 36.17
C ARG A 511 17.66 15.97 37.25
N ARG A 512 17.79 14.69 36.87
CA ARG A 512 18.35 13.66 37.74
C ARG A 512 19.80 14.07 38.04
N ARG A 513 20.06 14.55 39.26
CA ARG A 513 21.43 14.63 39.78
C ARG A 513 21.95 13.20 39.86
N VAL A 514 22.94 12.89 39.03
CA VAL A 514 23.82 11.74 39.25
C VAL A 514 24.55 12.02 40.56
N ARG A 515 24.42 11.10 41.51
CA ARG A 515 25.28 11.06 42.70
C ARG A 515 26.62 10.53 42.23
N ASP A 516 27.64 11.37 42.29
CA ASP A 516 29.02 10.92 42.31
C ASP A 516 29.20 10.03 43.55
N VAL A 517 29.71 8.82 43.33
CA VAL A 517 30.28 7.98 44.38
C VAL A 517 31.77 7.86 44.05
N ALA A 518 32.56 8.30 45.03
CA ALA A 518 34.02 8.25 45.06
C ALA A 518 34.56 6.81 45.10
#